data_AF-A0A5C1AI24-F1
#
_entry.id   AF-A0A5C1AI24-F1
#
_cell.length_a   1.000
_cell.length_b   1.000
_cell.length_c   1.000
_cell.angle_alpha   90.00
_cell.angle_beta   90.00
_cell.angle_gamma   90.00
#
_symmetry.space_group_name_H-M   'P 1'
#
loop_
_entity.id
_entity.type
_entity.pdbx_description
1 polymer ?
#
loop_
_entity_poly.entity_id
_entity_poly.type
_entity_poly.pdbx_seq_one_letter_code
_entity_poly.pdbx_strand_id
1 'polypeptide(L)'
;MIEVVRAISEANTYTCPLCGRTDVARLEIEGENCVVQSFSSCATCGRKVEVAFSVNPLPAPPQTPGPIRKTFAYHRPSEQGVGRIATLRRLFSEFQDCLDMHCAKSREASVAATKLEECAMWAIKAVVVNDPESVVTE
;
A
#
# COMPACT_ATOMS: atom_id res chain seq x y z
N MET A 1 -18.75 5.36 4.23
CA MET A 1 -17.80 4.41 4.84
C MET A 1 -16.41 4.86 4.41
N ILE A 2 -15.71 5.60 5.27
CA ILE A 2 -14.35 6.06 5.02
C ILE A 2 -13.43 4.98 5.60
N GLU A 3 -12.64 4.36 4.73
CA GLU A 3 -11.58 3.44 5.15
C GLU A 3 -10.56 4.24 5.95
N VAL A 4 -10.56 4.01 7.27
CA VAL A 4 -9.48 4.43 8.16
C VAL A 4 -8.28 3.58 7.79
N VAL A 5 -7.48 4.07 6.84
CA VAL A 5 -6.14 3.55 6.57
C VAL A 5 -5.32 3.76 7.83
N ARG A 6 -5.16 2.69 8.61
CA ARG A 6 -4.13 2.57 9.65
C ARG A 6 -2.77 2.69 8.97
N ALA A 7 -2.29 3.91 8.77
CA ALA A 7 -0.89 4.17 8.49
C ALA A 7 -0.14 4.21 9.82
N ILE A 8 0.52 3.09 10.10
CA ILE A 8 1.76 2.90 10.85
C ILE A 8 2.02 3.90 11.98
N SER A 9 1.83 3.39 13.19
CA SER A 9 2.32 3.94 14.44
C SER A 9 3.85 4.00 14.46
N GLU A 10 4.41 5.19 14.35
CA GLU A 10 5.55 5.57 15.16
C GLU A 10 5.10 6.82 15.90
N ALA A 11 5.32 6.87 17.21
CA ALA A 11 4.86 7.99 18.03
C ALA A 11 5.43 9.28 17.43
N ASN A 12 4.56 10.13 16.84
CA ASN A 12 4.94 11.43 16.31
C ASN A 12 5.24 12.36 17.48
N THR A 13 6.37 12.11 18.11
CA THR A 13 6.86 12.89 19.22
C THR A 13 7.60 14.10 18.69
N TYR A 14 7.29 15.29 19.21
CA TYR A 14 8.04 16.50 18.92
C TYR A 14 8.72 16.97 20.20
N THR A 15 9.92 17.53 20.07
CA THR A 15 10.62 18.14 21.21
C THR A 15 10.41 19.64 21.17
N CYS A 16 9.86 20.20 22.25
CA CYS A 16 9.66 21.64 22.35
C CYS A 16 11.02 22.36 22.39
N PRO A 17 11.31 23.31 21.48
CA PRO A 17 12.61 23.97 21.39
C PRO A 17 12.93 24.89 22.58
N LEU A 18 11.95 25.17 23.44
CA LEU A 18 12.11 26.07 24.59
C LEU A 18 12.27 25.33 25.93
N CYS A 19 11.57 24.21 26.13
CA CYS A 19 11.61 23.46 27.38
C CYS A 19 12.25 22.08 27.25
N GLY A 20 12.61 21.66 26.03
CA GLY A 20 13.27 20.38 25.77
C GLY A 20 12.40 19.14 26.02
N ARG A 21 11.11 19.31 26.33
CA ARG A 21 10.19 18.19 26.57
C ARG A 21 9.69 17.59 25.27
N THR A 22 9.66 16.27 25.24
CA THR A 22 9.11 15.46 24.15
C THR A 22 7.63 15.18 24.43
N ASP A 23 6.74 15.64 23.56
CA ASP A 23 5.29 15.43 23.66
C ASP A 23 4.76 14.71 22.41
N VAL A 24 3.59 14.05 22.52
CA VAL A 24 2.94 13.36 21.39
C VAL A 24 2.07 14.32 20.57
N ALA A 25 2.28 14.37 19.26
CA ALA A 25 1.42 15.10 18.34
C ALA A 25 0.16 14.30 18.02
N ARG A 26 -1.01 14.94 18.13
CA ARG A 26 -2.28 14.35 17.70
C ARG A 26 -2.46 14.63 16.20
N LEU A 27 -2.52 13.57 15.40
CA LEU A 27 -2.75 13.65 13.97
C LEU A 27 -4.25 13.77 13.68
N GLU A 28 -4.63 14.77 12.90
CA GLU A 28 -5.94 14.86 12.25
C GLU A 28 -5.69 14.80 10.74
N ILE A 29 -6.40 13.92 10.04
CA ILE A 29 -6.23 13.68 8.60
C ILE A 29 -7.40 14.36 7.89
N GLU A 30 -7.12 15.38 7.08
CA GLU A 30 -8.10 16.02 6.20
C GLU A 30 -7.78 15.72 4.73
N GLY A 31 -8.68 14.97 4.07
CA GLY A 31 -8.70 14.82 2.61
C GLY A 31 -7.62 13.94 1.97
N GLU A 32 -7.69 13.83 0.63
CA GLU A 32 -6.84 12.96 -0.21
C GLU A 32 -5.46 13.56 -0.52
N ASN A 33 -5.25 14.84 -0.21
CA ASN A 33 -3.98 15.55 -0.38
C ASN A 33 -3.41 15.86 1.01
N CYS A 34 -2.72 14.90 1.59
CA CYS A 34 -2.27 14.96 2.97
C CYS A 34 -1.22 16.07 3.21
N VAL A 35 -1.68 17.25 3.62
CA VAL A 35 -0.90 18.19 4.41
C VAL A 35 -1.43 18.11 5.83
N VAL A 36 -0.68 17.48 6.73
CA VAL A 36 -1.09 17.36 8.13
C VAL A 36 -0.58 18.58 8.90
N GLN A 37 -1.49 19.51 9.21
CA GLN A 37 -1.23 20.58 10.17
C GLN A 37 -1.80 20.15 11.53
N SER A 38 -0.96 19.64 12.43
CA SER A 38 -1.37 19.45 13.83
C SER A 38 -0.93 20.64 14.67
N PHE A 39 -1.87 21.20 15.44
CA PHE A 39 -1.57 22.15 16.51
C PHE A 39 -1.46 21.37 17.83
N SER A 40 -0.25 21.20 18.34
CA SER A 40 -0.06 20.72 19.72
C SER A 40 0.31 21.90 20.62
N SER A 41 -0.51 22.14 21.65
CA SER A 41 -0.12 23.02 22.75
C SER A 41 0.77 22.25 23.71
N CYS A 42 2.00 22.71 23.94
CA CYS A 42 2.85 22.13 24.98
C CYS A 42 2.12 22.21 26.32
N ALA A 43 1.92 21.07 26.99
CA ALA A 43 1.20 21.01 28.28
C ALA A 43 1.90 21.80 29.40
N THR A 44 3.16 22.16 29.20
CA THR A 44 4.00 22.87 30.20
C THR A 44 4.09 24.37 29.93
N CYS A 45 4.28 24.79 28.68
CA CYS A 45 4.45 26.22 28.33
C CYS A 45 3.25 26.84 27.60
N GLY A 46 2.21 26.06 27.32
CA GLY A 46 0.93 26.52 26.75
C GLY A 46 0.99 27.02 25.30
N ARG A 47 2.17 27.07 24.67
CA ARG A 47 2.34 27.57 23.31
C ARG A 47 1.92 26.51 22.29
N LYS A 48 1.15 26.93 21.29
CA LYS A 48 0.82 26.15 20.10
C LYS A 48 2.06 26.05 19.22
N VAL A 49 2.49 24.83 18.93
CA VAL A 49 3.54 24.56 17.94
C VAL A 49 2.85 24.00 16.70
N GLU A 50 3.12 24.61 15.55
CA GLU A 50 2.73 24.07 14.26
C GLU A 50 3.81 23.06 13.85
N VAL A 51 3.43 21.79 13.75
CA VAL A 51 4.32 20.73 13.28
C VAL A 51 3.81 20.28 11.92
N ALA A 52 4.55 20.62 10.87
CA ALA A 52 4.26 20.17 9.52
C ALA A 52 4.89 18.80 9.29
N PHE A 53 4.07 17.75 9.21
CA PHE A 53 4.52 16.45 8.73
C PHE A 53 4.22 16.37 7.24
N SER A 54 5.27 16.38 6.41
CA SER A 54 5.13 16.00 5.01
C SER A 54 5.04 14.49 4.95
N VAL A 55 3.83 13.94 4.79
CA VAL A 55 3.73 12.60 4.23
C VAL A 55 4.07 12.75 2.76
N ASN A 56 5.21 12.21 2.33
CA ASN A 56 5.48 12.13 0.92
C ASN A 56 4.38 11.24 0.31
N PRO A 57 3.59 11.73 -0.66
CA PRO A 57 2.66 10.88 -1.37
C PRO A 57 3.45 9.72 -1.96
N LEU A 58 2.93 8.50 -1.84
CA LEU A 58 3.52 7.37 -2.56
C LEU A 58 3.57 7.80 -4.04
N PRO A 59 4.74 7.76 -4.70
CA PRO A 59 4.82 8.18 -6.09
C PRO A 59 3.80 7.38 -6.89
N ALA A 60 2.95 8.09 -7.64
CA ALA A 60 2.02 7.44 -8.55
C ALA A 60 2.79 6.42 -9.40
N PRO A 61 2.24 5.22 -9.63
CA PRO A 61 2.92 4.21 -10.42
C PRO A 61 3.34 4.83 -11.76
N PRO A 62 4.55 4.56 -12.26
CA PRO A 62 5.07 5.15 -13.48
C PRO A 62 4.11 4.87 -14.64
N GLN A 63 3.39 5.91 -15.07
CA GLN A 63 2.44 5.87 -16.18
C GLN A 63 3.27 5.87 -17.46
N THR A 64 3.54 4.70 -18.06
CA THR A 64 4.24 4.64 -19.34
C THR A 64 3.26 4.95 -20.48
N PRO A 65 3.54 5.93 -21.36
CA PRO A 65 2.66 6.24 -22.48
C PRO A 65 2.96 5.31 -23.68
N GLY A 66 2.09 4.33 -23.98
CA GLY A 66 2.15 3.51 -25.21
C GLY A 66 1.22 2.27 -25.22
N PRO A 67 0.84 1.76 -26.42
CA PRO A 67 -0.53 1.71 -26.89
C PRO A 67 -1.49 0.92 -26.01
N ILE A 68 -2.59 1.60 -25.65
CA ILE A 68 -3.73 1.13 -24.86
C ILE A 68 -4.58 0.16 -25.71
N ARG A 69 -4.05 -1.01 -26.07
CA ARG A 69 -4.84 -2.15 -26.58
C ARG A 69 -4.30 -3.53 -26.21
N LYS A 70 -3.27 -3.62 -25.34
CA LYS A 70 -2.83 -4.91 -24.80
C LYS A 70 -3.84 -5.49 -23.80
N THR A 71 -4.56 -4.68 -23.04
CA THR A 71 -5.34 -5.12 -21.87
C THR A 71 -6.31 -6.29 -22.11
N PHE A 72 -6.85 -6.42 -23.32
CA PHE A 72 -7.87 -7.43 -23.66
C PHE A 72 -7.35 -8.53 -24.60
N ALA A 73 -6.13 -8.42 -25.10
CA ALA A 73 -5.53 -9.44 -25.96
C ALA A 73 -4.93 -10.58 -25.12
N TYR A 74 -4.90 -11.80 -25.66
CA TYR A 74 -4.17 -12.89 -25.04
C TYR A 74 -2.67 -12.70 -25.30
N HIS A 75 -1.88 -12.66 -24.23
CA HIS A 75 -0.43 -12.48 -24.27
C HIS A 75 0.24 -13.73 -23.72
N ARG A 76 1.10 -14.34 -24.53
CA ARG A 76 2.05 -15.32 -24.02
C ARG A 76 3.20 -14.58 -23.34
N PRO A 77 3.47 -14.80 -22.04
CA PRO A 77 4.60 -14.16 -21.36
C PRO A 77 5.94 -14.65 -21.89
N SER A 78 6.98 -13.83 -21.76
CA SER A 78 8.38 -14.23 -21.99
C SER A 78 8.83 -15.30 -20.99
N GLU A 79 9.98 -15.94 -21.22
CA GLU A 79 10.55 -16.88 -20.25
C GLU A 79 10.81 -16.21 -18.88
N GLN A 80 11.28 -14.96 -18.88
CA GLN A 80 11.43 -14.18 -17.66
C GLN A 80 10.08 -13.85 -17.01
N GLY A 81 9.05 -13.55 -17.82
CA GLY A 81 7.67 -13.40 -17.38
C GLY A 81 7.14 -14.66 -16.70
N VAL A 82 7.38 -15.83 -17.28
CA VAL A 82 7.01 -17.14 -16.72
C VAL A 82 7.68 -17.37 -15.37
N GLY A 83 8.98 -17.09 -15.23
CA GLY A 83 9.71 -17.21 -13.97
C GLY A 83 9.16 -16.31 -12.86
N ARG A 84 8.82 -15.06 -13.20
CA ARG A 84 8.17 -14.11 -12.28
C ARG A 84 6.78 -14.61 -11.84
N ILE A 85 5.97 -15.09 -12.78
CA ILE A 85 4.64 -15.66 -12.49
C ILE A 85 4.75 -16.90 -11.59
N ALA A 86 5.73 -17.78 -11.83
CA ALA A 86 5.96 -18.96 -10.99
C ALA A 86 6.31 -18.56 -9.54
N THR A 87 7.17 -17.55 -9.38
CA THR A 87 7.52 -17.02 -8.06
C THR A 87 6.32 -16.43 -7.35
N LEU A 88 5.51 -15.61 -8.04
CA LEU A 88 4.29 -15.04 -7.47
C LEU A 88 3.32 -16.14 -7.01
N ARG A 89 3.04 -17.13 -7.88
CA ARG A 89 2.15 -18.25 -7.54
C ARG A 89 2.60 -18.98 -6.28
N ARG A 90 3.90 -19.28 -6.16
CA ARG A 90 4.45 -19.91 -4.96
C ARG A 90 4.19 -19.08 -3.71
N LEU A 91 4.49 -17.78 -3.73
CA LEU A 91 4.32 -16.90 -2.57
C LEU A 91 2.85 -16.72 -2.16
N PHE A 92 1.94 -16.61 -3.13
CA PHE A 92 0.51 -16.52 -2.85
C PHE A 92 -0.03 -17.84 -2.27
N SER A 93 0.45 -19.00 -2.74
CA SER A 93 0.12 -20.29 -2.13
C SER A 93 0.62 -20.40 -0.69
N GLU A 94 1.88 -20.03 -0.44
CA GLU A 94 2.44 -20.03 0.93
C GLU A 94 1.66 -19.11 1.87
N PHE A 95 1.17 -17.96 1.39
CA PHE A 95 0.35 -17.08 2.21
C PHE A 95 -1.05 -17.65 2.42
N GLN A 96 -1.64 -18.32 1.42
CA GLN A 96 -2.91 -19.02 1.61
C GLN A 96 -2.78 -20.09 2.71
N ASP A 97 -1.69 -20.87 2.71
CA ASP A 97 -1.40 -21.86 3.75
C ASP A 97 -1.27 -21.21 5.14
N CYS A 98 -0.64 -20.03 5.22
CA CYS A 98 -0.55 -19.25 6.46
C CYS A 98 -1.93 -18.81 6.96
N LEU A 99 -2.82 -18.37 6.07
CA LEU A 99 -4.19 -18.00 6.43
C LEU A 99 -4.95 -19.21 6.97
N ASP A 100 -4.86 -20.36 6.29
CA ASP A 100 -5.56 -21.57 6.69
C ASP A 100 -5.05 -22.14 8.02
N MET A 101 -3.75 -21.98 8.30
CA MET A 101 -3.13 -22.44 9.54
C MET A 101 -3.46 -21.55 10.75
N HIS A 102 -3.53 -20.24 10.57
CA HIS A 102 -3.58 -19.28 11.67
C HIS A 102 -4.93 -18.58 11.84
N CYS A 103 -5.77 -18.51 10.82
CA CYS A 103 -7.09 -17.90 10.90
C CYS A 103 -8.16 -18.96 11.21
N ALA A 104 -8.89 -18.75 12.30
CA ALA A 104 -10.11 -19.53 12.53
C ALA A 104 -11.12 -19.30 11.40
N LYS A 105 -11.94 -20.32 11.09
CA LYS A 105 -12.98 -20.20 10.08
C LYS A 105 -13.95 -19.09 10.45
N SER A 106 -13.89 -17.99 9.72
CA SER A 106 -14.72 -16.81 9.93
C SER A 106 -14.98 -16.07 8.61
N ARG A 107 -15.85 -15.06 8.68
CA ARG A 107 -16.11 -14.16 7.55
C ARG A 107 -14.85 -13.39 7.17
N GLU A 108 -14.10 -12.91 8.15
CA GLU A 108 -12.86 -12.16 7.98
C GLU A 108 -11.79 -13.00 7.26
N ALA A 109 -11.62 -14.26 7.68
CA ALA A 109 -10.71 -15.19 7.02
C ALA A 109 -11.11 -15.44 5.56
N SER A 110 -12.42 -15.60 5.30
CA SER A 110 -12.94 -15.79 3.94
C SER A 110 -12.68 -14.55 3.07
N VAL A 111 -12.91 -13.35 3.61
CA VAL A 111 -12.63 -12.09 2.91
C VAL A 111 -11.12 -11.93 2.65
N ALA A 112 -10.27 -12.29 3.62
CA ALA A 112 -8.82 -12.24 3.46
C ALA A 112 -8.34 -13.17 2.33
N ALA A 113 -8.85 -14.40 2.27
CA ALA A 113 -8.54 -15.35 1.18
C ALA A 113 -8.98 -14.80 -0.19
N THR A 114 -10.21 -14.29 -0.30
CA THR A 114 -10.67 -13.66 -1.56
C THR A 114 -9.80 -12.48 -1.98
N LYS A 115 -9.37 -11.64 -1.02
CA LYS A 115 -8.49 -10.50 -1.32
C LYS A 115 -7.09 -10.93 -1.72
N LEU A 116 -6.59 -12.03 -1.16
CA LEU A 116 -5.32 -12.63 -1.56
C LEU A 116 -5.39 -13.14 -3.01
N GLU A 117 -6.46 -13.84 -3.37
CA GLU A 117 -6.70 -14.32 -4.75
C GLU A 117 -6.84 -13.17 -5.75
N GLU A 118 -7.59 -12.12 -5.40
CA GLU A 118 -7.73 -10.91 -6.22
C GLU A 118 -6.37 -10.24 -6.43
N CYS A 119 -5.57 -10.12 -5.37
CA CYS A 119 -4.21 -9.59 -5.43
C CYS A 119 -3.32 -10.43 -6.37
N ALA A 120 -3.38 -11.76 -6.26
CA ALA A 120 -2.63 -12.68 -7.12
C ALA A 120 -2.99 -12.51 -8.59
N MET A 121 -4.29 -12.41 -8.91
CA MET A 121 -4.78 -12.18 -10.27
C MET A 121 -4.19 -10.89 -10.86
N TRP A 122 -4.28 -9.77 -10.13
CA TRP A 122 -3.77 -8.48 -10.60
C TRP A 122 -2.24 -8.46 -10.71
N ALA A 123 -1.52 -9.05 -9.77
CA ALA A 123 -0.06 -9.13 -9.81
C ALA A 123 0.42 -9.92 -11.03
N ILE A 124 -0.18 -11.09 -11.29
CA ILE A 124 0.15 -11.90 -12.48
C ILE A 124 -0.20 -11.14 -13.76
N LYS A 125 -1.39 -10.52 -13.83
CA LYS A 125 -1.80 -9.71 -14.99
C LYS A 125 -0.83 -8.56 -15.27
N ALA A 126 -0.33 -7.91 -14.22
CA ALA A 126 0.66 -6.84 -14.35
C ALA A 126 1.99 -7.34 -14.94
N VAL A 127 2.43 -8.57 -14.59
CA VAL A 127 3.60 -9.18 -15.23
C VAL A 127 3.33 -9.37 -16.72
N VAL A 128 2.18 -9.95 -17.08
CA VAL A 128 1.87 -10.29 -18.48
C VAL A 128 1.70 -9.04 -19.36
N VAL A 129 0.87 -8.09 -18.95
CA VAL A 129 0.52 -6.92 -19.77
C VAL A 129 1.71 -5.98 -19.96
N ASN A 130 2.57 -5.87 -18.94
CA ASN A 130 3.75 -5.00 -18.96
C ASN A 130 5.03 -5.73 -19.38
N ASP A 131 4.95 -6.99 -19.80
CA ASP A 131 6.09 -7.71 -20.34
C ASP A 131 6.41 -7.16 -21.75
N PRO A 132 7.59 -6.54 -21.97
CA PRO A 132 7.95 -6.00 -23.27
C PRO A 132 8.08 -7.09 -24.34
N GLU A 133 8.43 -8.32 -23.95
CA GLU A 133 8.65 -9.46 -24.84
C GLU A 133 7.42 -10.38 -24.93
N SER A 134 6.28 -9.95 -24.40
CA SER A 134 5.02 -10.69 -24.55
C SER A 134 4.58 -10.77 -26.01
N VAL A 135 4.18 -11.97 -26.43
CA VAL A 135 3.65 -12.23 -27.78
C VAL A 135 2.12 -12.19 -27.72
N VAL A 136 1.51 -11.27 -28.47
CA VAL A 136 0.06 -11.26 -28.71
C VAL A 136 -0.25 -12.41 -29.66
N THR A 137 -1.16 -13.29 -29.25
CA THR A 137 -1.65 -14.38 -30.12
C THR A 137 -3.05 -13.99 -30.58
N GLU A 138 -3.25 -13.92 -31.90
CA GLU A 138 -4.53 -13.62 -32.56
C GLU A 138 -5.43 -14.87 -32.68
#